data_AF-A0A066Z3Q8-F1
#
_entry.id   AF-A0A066Z3Q8-F1
#
_cell.length_a   1.000
_cell.length_b   1.000
_cell.length_c   1.000
_cell.angle_alpha   90.00
_cell.angle_beta   90.00
_cell.angle_gamma   90.00
#
_symmetry.space_group_name_H-M   'P 1'
#
loop_
_entity.id
_entity.type
_entity.pdbx_description
1 polymer ?
#
loop_
_entity_poly.entity_id
_entity_poly.type
_entity_poly.pdbx_seq_one_letter_code
_entity_poly.pdbx_strand_id
1 'polypeptide(L)'
;MGIRKYKPTTPGRRGSSVADFVEITRSTPEKSLVRPLHSKGGRNNAGRVTARHQGGGHKRAYRLIDFRRHDKDGVPAKVAHIEYDPNRTARIALLHYADGEKRYIIAPRGVVQGDRIENGAGADIKPGNNLPLRNIPVGTTIHAVELRPGGGAKLARSAGSGIQLLAREGRMAHLRMPSGEIRLVDARCRATVGEVGNAEQSNINWGKAGRMRWKGVRPTVRGVAMNPIDHPHGGGEGKTSGGRHPVSPWGKPEGRTRRPNKASDKLIVRRRKTNKKR
;
A
#
# COMPACT_ATOMS: atom_id res chain seq x y z
N MET A 1 7.61 -14.95 -6.09
CA MET A 1 8.37 -14.89 -4.82
C MET A 1 7.80 -15.93 -3.89
N GLY A 2 8.61 -16.54 -3.02
CA GLY A 2 8.18 -17.67 -2.22
C GLY A 2 7.78 -17.30 -0.79
N ILE A 3 6.98 -18.19 -0.20
CA ILE A 3 6.70 -18.21 1.22
C ILE A 3 7.42 -19.40 1.82
N ARG A 4 8.34 -19.12 2.75
CA ARG A 4 8.98 -20.16 3.54
C ARG A 4 8.11 -20.48 4.76
N LYS A 5 7.48 -21.65 4.75
CA LYS A 5 6.77 -22.19 5.92
C LYS A 5 7.78 -22.75 6.90
N TYR A 6 7.60 -22.49 8.20
CA TYR A 6 8.46 -23.08 9.22
C TYR A 6 8.03 -24.51 9.56
N LYS A 7 9.00 -25.37 9.92
CA LYS A 7 8.71 -26.64 10.61
C LYS A 7 8.08 -26.33 11.98
N PRO A 8 7.08 -27.11 12.45
CA PRO A 8 6.34 -26.85 13.69
C PRO A 8 7.14 -27.27 14.93
N THR A 9 8.33 -26.71 15.13
CA THR A 9 9.23 -27.08 16.25
C THR A 9 8.79 -26.51 17.60
N THR A 10 7.97 -25.46 17.60
CA THR A 10 7.36 -24.87 18.80
C THR A 10 5.92 -24.46 18.52
N PRO A 11 5.05 -24.37 19.55
CA PRO A 11 3.63 -24.01 19.36
C PRO A 11 3.45 -22.68 18.63
N GLY A 12 4.25 -21.66 18.96
CA GLY A 12 4.19 -20.35 18.31
C GLY A 12 4.70 -20.33 16.86
N ARG A 13 5.46 -21.36 16.43
CA ARG A 13 5.90 -21.54 15.04
C ARG A 13 4.94 -22.38 14.21
N ARG A 14 4.04 -23.14 14.83
CA ARG A 14 3.03 -23.97 14.14
C ARG A 14 2.22 -23.11 13.18
N GLY A 15 2.18 -23.48 11.90
CA GLY A 15 1.46 -22.75 10.85
C GLY A 15 2.07 -21.40 10.45
N SER A 16 3.14 -20.93 11.11
CA SER A 16 3.77 -19.65 10.81
C SER A 16 4.63 -19.72 9.54
N SER A 17 4.70 -18.60 8.82
CA SER A 17 5.48 -18.48 7.59
C SER A 17 6.16 -17.12 7.44
N VAL A 18 7.14 -17.03 6.55
CA VAL A 18 7.90 -15.80 6.26
C VAL A 18 8.06 -15.62 4.75
N ALA A 19 8.35 -14.39 4.34
CA ALA A 19 8.90 -14.15 3.02
C ALA A 19 10.29 -14.80 2.94
N ASP A 20 10.61 -15.41 1.80
CA ASP A 20 11.92 -16.01 1.51
C ASP A 20 13.02 -14.97 1.25
N PHE A 21 12.63 -13.74 0.87
CA PHE A 21 13.51 -12.61 0.56
C PHE A 21 14.47 -12.84 -0.62
N VAL A 22 14.13 -13.74 -1.56
CA VAL A 22 14.99 -14.11 -2.70
C VAL A 22 15.32 -12.91 -3.61
N GLU A 23 14.39 -11.96 -3.74
CA GLU A 23 14.59 -10.77 -4.57
C GLU A 23 15.50 -9.70 -3.93
N ILE A 24 15.83 -9.83 -2.64
CA ILE A 24 16.62 -8.81 -1.94
C ILE A 24 18.08 -8.98 -2.30
N THR A 25 18.64 -7.96 -2.95
CA THR A 25 20.05 -7.96 -3.35
C THR A 25 20.94 -7.20 -2.38
N ARG A 26 20.37 -6.39 -1.49
CA ARG A 26 21.10 -5.60 -0.49
C ARG A 26 20.33 -5.49 0.82
N SER A 27 21.03 -5.67 1.95
CA SER A 27 20.45 -5.61 3.30
C SER A 27 20.52 -4.22 3.95
N THR A 28 21.46 -3.37 3.50
CA THR A 28 21.69 -2.02 4.01
C THR A 28 21.12 -0.94 3.08
N PRO A 29 20.41 0.08 3.58
CA PRO A 29 19.85 1.15 2.76
C PRO A 29 20.90 2.20 2.35
N GLU A 30 20.59 2.99 1.31
CA GLU A 30 21.41 4.12 0.87
C GLU A 30 21.36 5.26 1.90
N LYS A 31 22.51 5.62 2.49
CA LYS A 31 22.59 6.57 3.61
C LYS A 31 21.97 7.94 3.30
N SER A 32 22.18 8.46 2.08
CA SER A 32 21.65 9.77 1.65
C SER A 32 20.12 9.81 1.56
N LEU A 33 19.47 8.66 1.33
CA LEU A 33 18.02 8.52 1.10
C LEU A 33 17.26 8.04 2.34
N VAL A 34 17.92 8.01 3.51
CA VAL A 34 17.29 7.62 4.78
C VAL A 34 16.99 8.86 5.62
N ARG A 35 15.83 8.89 6.27
CA ARG A 35 15.44 9.90 7.26
C ARG A 35 14.96 9.24 8.55
N PRO A 36 15.14 9.88 9.72
CA PRO A 36 14.62 9.34 10.98
C PRO A 36 13.09 9.26 10.93
N LEU A 37 12.53 8.23 11.56
CA LEU A 37 11.09 8.08 11.73
C LEU A 37 10.78 7.69 13.17
N HIS A 38 10.07 8.56 13.87
CA HIS A 38 9.61 8.32 15.23
C HIS A 38 8.14 7.84 15.23
N SER A 39 7.86 6.82 16.03
CA SER A 39 6.51 6.30 16.19
C SER A 39 5.64 7.28 16.98
N LYS A 40 4.45 7.57 16.47
CA LYS A 40 3.45 8.41 17.17
C LYS A 40 2.61 7.63 18.19
N GLY A 41 2.68 6.30 18.18
CA GLY A 41 1.88 5.45 19.08
C GLY A 41 0.36 5.65 18.98
N GLY A 42 -0.15 6.14 17.84
CA GLY A 42 -1.58 6.42 17.65
C GLY A 42 -2.09 7.70 18.30
N ARG A 43 -1.19 8.59 18.75
CA ARG A 43 -1.54 9.87 19.39
C ARG A 43 -1.47 11.06 18.43
N ASN A 44 -2.27 12.09 18.70
CA ASN A 44 -2.23 13.39 18.01
C ASN A 44 -1.24 14.36 18.69
N ASN A 45 -1.19 15.60 18.20
CA ASN A 45 -0.36 16.68 18.76
C ASN A 45 -0.75 17.07 20.21
N ALA A 46 -2.00 16.88 20.61
CA ALA A 46 -2.47 17.08 21.99
C ALA A 46 -2.20 15.87 22.91
N GLY A 47 -1.46 14.85 22.45
CA GLY A 47 -1.14 13.65 23.22
C GLY A 47 -2.29 12.64 23.38
N ARG A 48 -3.48 12.93 22.82
CA ARG A 48 -4.66 12.06 22.93
C ARG A 48 -4.59 10.91 21.93
N VAL A 49 -5.07 9.73 22.32
CA VAL A 49 -5.17 8.56 21.44
C VAL A 49 -6.31 8.77 20.43
N THR A 50 -5.97 8.94 19.16
CA THR A 50 -6.94 9.08 18.06
C THR A 50 -7.02 7.83 17.18
N ALA A 51 -5.95 7.06 17.11
CA ALA A 51 -5.91 5.75 16.47
C ALA A 51 -5.54 4.68 17.51
N ARG A 52 -6.55 3.89 17.92
CA ARG A 52 -6.37 2.81 18.90
C ARG A 52 -5.49 1.68 18.36
N HIS A 53 -4.98 0.88 19.28
CA HIS A 53 -4.21 -0.36 19.01
C HIS A 53 -2.87 -0.15 18.29
N GLN A 54 -2.31 1.05 18.30
CA GLN A 54 -0.99 1.36 17.73
C GLN A 54 0.07 1.55 18.83
N GLY A 55 1.31 1.10 18.60
CA GLY A 55 2.46 1.35 19.48
C GLY A 55 3.30 0.11 19.81
N GLY A 56 4.51 0.34 20.34
CA GLY A 56 5.42 -0.73 20.80
C GLY A 56 6.05 -1.58 19.69
N GLY A 57 6.05 -1.10 18.44
CA GLY A 57 6.71 -1.78 17.32
C GLY A 57 8.20 -1.51 17.25
N HIS A 58 8.92 -2.34 16.49
CA HIS A 58 10.36 -2.15 16.24
C HIS A 58 10.63 -0.78 15.59
N LYS A 59 11.71 -0.12 16.00
CA LYS A 59 12.16 1.17 15.45
C LYS A 59 12.44 1.04 13.95
N ARG A 60 12.13 2.09 13.19
CA ARG A 60 12.29 2.11 11.73
C ARG A 60 12.91 3.42 11.31
N ALA A 61 13.54 3.41 10.13
CA ALA A 61 13.95 4.60 9.43
C ALA A 61 13.13 4.72 8.13
N TYR A 62 12.80 5.94 7.74
CA TYR A 62 12.06 6.22 6.52
C TYR A 62 13.00 6.22 5.31
N ARG A 63 12.64 5.49 4.26
CA ARG A 63 13.31 5.59 2.95
C ARG A 63 12.55 6.57 2.07
N LEU A 64 13.26 7.58 1.55
CA LEU A 64 12.74 8.58 0.62
C LEU A 64 12.43 7.93 -0.72
N ILE A 65 11.14 7.81 -1.06
CA ILE A 65 10.67 7.20 -2.30
C ILE A 65 10.21 8.29 -3.26
N ASP A 66 10.67 8.19 -4.50
CA ASP A 66 10.21 9.05 -5.57
C ASP A 66 8.82 8.61 -6.06
N PHE A 67 7.80 9.32 -5.59
CA PHE A 67 6.43 9.17 -6.06
C PHE A 67 6.06 10.16 -7.17
N ARG A 68 6.96 11.06 -7.58
CA ARG A 68 6.66 12.11 -8.58
C ARG A 68 7.27 11.81 -9.94
N ARG A 69 8.54 11.40 -10.00
CA ARG A 69 9.28 10.93 -11.20
C ARG A 69 9.14 11.83 -12.45
N HIS A 70 8.89 13.13 -12.29
CA HIS A 70 8.52 14.04 -13.39
C HIS A 70 9.70 14.83 -13.96
N ASP A 71 10.78 14.93 -13.18
CA ASP A 71 11.96 15.75 -13.44
C ASP A 71 13.09 14.97 -14.13
N LYS A 72 12.91 13.67 -14.34
CA LYS A 72 13.89 12.76 -14.96
C LYS A 72 13.36 12.16 -16.26
N ASP A 73 12.64 12.96 -17.04
CA ASP A 73 12.16 12.56 -18.36
C ASP A 73 13.34 12.43 -19.33
N GLY A 74 13.42 11.31 -20.05
CA GLY A 74 14.50 11.02 -21.00
C GLY A 74 15.82 10.58 -20.36
N VAL A 75 15.98 10.70 -19.03
CA VAL A 75 17.19 10.24 -18.33
C VAL A 75 17.00 8.77 -17.92
N PRO A 76 17.74 7.82 -18.52
CA PRO A 76 17.63 6.42 -18.14
C PRO A 76 18.26 6.18 -16.77
N ALA A 77 17.70 5.21 -16.05
CA ALA A 77 18.22 4.74 -14.78
C ALA A 77 18.44 3.24 -14.82
N LYS A 78 19.52 2.76 -14.18
CA LYS A 78 19.76 1.34 -13.98
C LYS A 78 19.27 0.93 -12.60
N VAL A 79 18.59 -0.22 -12.51
CA VAL A 79 18.22 -0.83 -11.23
C VAL A 79 19.48 -1.37 -10.56
N ALA A 80 19.97 -0.65 -9.56
CA ALA A 80 21.17 -0.99 -8.83
C ALA A 80 20.92 -2.10 -7.81
N HIS A 81 19.85 -1.99 -7.01
CA HIS A 81 19.52 -2.98 -5.99
C HIS A 81 18.01 -3.07 -5.75
N ILE A 82 17.56 -4.21 -5.23
CA ILE A 82 16.20 -4.41 -4.70
C ILE A 82 16.34 -4.67 -3.20
N GLU A 83 15.56 -3.93 -2.41
CA GLU A 83 15.73 -3.86 -0.96
C GLU A 83 14.43 -4.01 -0.19
N TYR A 84 14.59 -4.40 1.08
CA TYR A 84 13.54 -4.38 2.08
C TYR A 84 13.20 -2.95 2.53
N ASP A 85 11.91 -2.63 2.61
CA ASP A 85 11.43 -1.45 3.34
C ASP A 85 10.46 -1.83 4.48
N PRO A 86 10.73 -1.45 5.75
CA PRO A 86 9.83 -1.71 6.87
C PRO A 86 8.60 -0.79 6.94
N ASN A 87 8.50 0.21 6.07
CA ASN A 87 7.43 1.22 6.11
C ASN A 87 6.28 0.93 5.13
N ARG A 88 6.43 -0.09 4.26
CA ARG A 88 5.41 -0.51 3.30
C ARG A 88 5.42 -2.02 3.10
N THR A 89 4.42 -2.51 2.37
CA THR A 89 4.30 -3.93 2.01
C THR A 89 5.16 -4.28 0.81
N ALA A 90 5.29 -3.39 -0.16
CA ALA A 90 6.11 -3.60 -1.36
C ALA A 90 7.61 -3.50 -1.07
N ARG A 91 8.45 -4.08 -1.95
CA ARG A 91 9.89 -3.78 -1.99
C ARG A 91 10.17 -2.45 -2.65
N ILE A 92 11.41 -2.01 -2.52
CA ILE A 92 11.92 -0.83 -3.20
C ILE A 92 13.10 -1.19 -4.09
N ALA A 93 13.18 -0.52 -5.23
CA ALA A 93 14.33 -0.61 -6.12
C ALA A 93 15.13 0.69 -6.01
N LEU A 94 16.44 0.57 -5.79
CA LEU A 94 17.38 1.69 -5.88
C LEU A 94 17.75 1.87 -7.36
N LEU A 95 17.51 3.06 -7.88
CA LEU A 95 17.88 3.46 -9.22
C LEU A 95 19.13 4.33 -9.18
N HIS A 96 20.07 4.07 -10.08
CA HIS A 96 21.16 4.98 -10.41
C HIS A 96 20.83 5.59 -11.78
N TYR A 97 20.53 6.88 -11.80
CA TYR A 97 20.33 7.62 -13.04
C TYR A 97 21.66 7.87 -13.74
N ALA A 98 21.62 8.03 -15.06
CA ALA A 98 22.82 8.35 -15.85
C ALA A 98 23.49 9.67 -15.46
N ASP A 99 22.73 10.59 -14.85
CA ASP A 99 23.23 11.86 -14.30
C ASP A 99 23.90 11.72 -12.90
N GLY A 100 24.00 10.50 -12.37
CA GLY A 100 24.60 10.20 -11.07
C GLY A 100 23.65 10.30 -9.87
N GLU A 101 22.41 10.75 -10.07
CA GLU A 101 21.44 10.81 -8.97
C GLU A 101 20.93 9.41 -8.59
N LYS A 102 20.73 9.20 -7.28
CA LYS A 102 20.16 7.95 -6.75
C LYS A 102 18.76 8.20 -6.22
N ARG A 103 17.80 7.36 -6.58
CA ARG A 103 16.43 7.41 -6.03
C ARG A 103 15.87 6.04 -5.77
N TYR A 104 14.98 5.95 -4.79
CA TYR A 104 14.17 4.77 -4.62
C TYR A 104 12.83 4.90 -5.33
N ILE A 105 12.40 3.80 -5.96
CA ILE A 105 11.02 3.61 -6.42
C ILE A 105 10.41 2.38 -5.73
N ILE A 106 9.09 2.21 -5.83
CA ILE A 106 8.47 0.92 -5.52
C ILE A 106 8.95 -0.08 -6.58
N ALA A 107 9.38 -1.27 -6.14
CA ALA A 107 9.81 -2.32 -7.04
C ALA A 107 8.59 -2.92 -7.78
N PRO A 108 8.53 -2.80 -9.12
CA PRO A 108 7.50 -3.46 -9.92
C PRO A 108 7.74 -4.97 -9.97
N ARG A 109 6.70 -5.72 -10.31
CA ARG A 109 6.79 -7.16 -10.56
C ARG A 109 7.66 -7.44 -11.79
N GLY A 110 8.58 -8.38 -11.66
CA GLY A 110 9.43 -8.85 -12.77
C GLY A 110 10.67 -8.00 -13.03
N VAL A 111 10.83 -6.86 -12.35
CA VAL A 111 12.06 -6.06 -12.42
C VAL A 111 13.15 -6.72 -11.60
N VAL A 112 14.32 -6.88 -12.20
CA VAL A 112 15.52 -7.47 -11.59
C VAL A 112 16.67 -6.45 -11.55
N GLN A 113 17.74 -6.81 -10.85
CA GLN A 113 18.96 -6.00 -10.83
C GLN A 113 19.57 -5.92 -12.23
N GLY A 114 19.95 -4.72 -12.65
CA GLY A 114 20.55 -4.46 -13.95
C GLY A 114 19.59 -3.92 -15.01
N ASP A 115 18.28 -4.06 -14.80
CA ASP A 115 17.28 -3.56 -15.74
C ASP A 115 17.38 -2.04 -15.92
N ARG A 116 17.08 -1.59 -17.15
CA ARG A 116 17.01 -0.18 -17.51
C ARG A 116 15.58 0.32 -17.39
N ILE A 117 15.40 1.41 -16.66
CA ILE A 117 14.12 2.08 -16.43
C ILE A 117 14.19 3.49 -16.99
N GLU A 118 13.12 3.89 -17.66
CA GLU A 118 13.00 5.20 -18.29
C GLU A 118 11.73 5.92 -17.84
N ASN A 119 11.79 7.24 -17.79
CA ASN A 119 10.63 8.08 -17.55
C ASN A 119 10.38 9.00 -18.75
N GLY A 120 9.11 9.35 -18.97
CA GLY A 120 8.73 10.37 -19.95
C GLY A 120 7.77 9.86 -21.01
N ALA A 121 7.35 10.76 -21.88
CA ALA A 121 6.34 10.46 -22.91
C ALA A 121 6.83 9.49 -24.00
N GLY A 122 8.14 9.48 -24.27
CA GLY A 122 8.77 8.60 -25.27
C GLY A 122 9.32 7.28 -24.71
N ALA A 123 9.10 6.98 -23.43
CA ALA A 123 9.58 5.72 -22.85
C ALA A 123 8.82 4.52 -23.43
N ASP A 124 9.49 3.37 -23.47
CA ASP A 124 8.84 2.12 -23.89
C ASP A 124 7.82 1.62 -22.85
N ILE A 125 6.84 0.83 -23.28
CA ILE A 125 5.81 0.24 -22.42
C ILE A 125 6.35 -1.04 -21.76
N LYS A 126 7.35 -0.87 -20.89
CA LYS A 126 7.99 -1.94 -20.11
C LYS A 126 7.76 -1.78 -18.61
N PRO A 127 7.67 -2.88 -17.84
CA PRO A 127 7.52 -2.81 -16.39
C PRO A 127 8.57 -1.90 -15.73
N GLY A 128 8.12 -0.97 -14.90
CA GLY A 128 8.98 0.00 -14.20
C GLY A 128 9.13 1.35 -14.87
N ASN A 129 8.88 1.45 -16.18
CA ASN A 129 8.86 2.73 -16.88
C ASN A 129 7.69 3.60 -16.42
N ASN A 130 7.90 4.91 -16.39
CA ASN A 130 6.90 5.87 -15.92
C ASN A 130 6.52 6.86 -17.01
N LEU A 131 5.21 6.91 -17.32
CA LEU A 131 4.68 7.72 -18.39
C LEU A 131 3.39 8.43 -17.95
N PRO A 132 3.04 9.55 -18.60
CA PRO A 132 1.68 10.08 -18.55
C PRO A 132 0.66 9.05 -19.08
N LEU A 133 -0.53 8.98 -18.48
CA LEU A 133 -1.60 8.06 -18.88
C LEU A 133 -1.99 8.21 -20.37
N ARG A 134 -1.84 9.40 -20.95
CA ARG A 134 -2.08 9.66 -22.39
C ARG A 134 -1.10 8.95 -23.32
N ASN A 135 0.04 8.46 -22.82
CA ASN A 135 1.05 7.76 -23.61
C ASN A 135 0.98 6.24 -23.40
N ILE A 136 0.17 5.77 -22.46
CA ILE A 136 0.05 4.36 -22.11
C ILE A 136 -1.08 3.72 -22.94
N PRO A 137 -0.84 2.57 -23.59
CA PRO A 137 -1.87 1.83 -24.31
C PRO A 137 -3.02 1.37 -23.39
N VAL A 138 -4.24 1.44 -23.90
CA VAL A 138 -5.42 0.93 -23.20
C VAL A 138 -5.30 -0.59 -23.01
N GLY A 139 -5.80 -1.10 -21.89
CA GLY A 139 -5.73 -2.51 -21.51
C GLY A 139 -4.52 -2.86 -20.65
N THR A 140 -3.48 -2.01 -20.65
CA THR A 140 -2.27 -2.22 -19.84
C THR A 140 -2.53 -2.18 -18.33
N THR A 141 -1.72 -2.93 -17.60
CA THR A 141 -1.68 -2.89 -16.14
C THR A 141 -0.64 -1.89 -15.69
N ILE A 142 -1.06 -1.00 -14.80
CA ILE A 142 -0.26 0.10 -14.26
C ILE A 142 -0.36 0.15 -12.73
N HIS A 143 0.60 0.79 -12.08
CA HIS A 143 0.60 1.04 -10.65
C HIS A 143 1.18 2.43 -10.33
N ALA A 144 1.17 2.80 -9.05
CA ALA A 144 1.67 4.09 -8.56
C ALA A 144 1.09 5.28 -9.36
N VAL A 145 -0.23 5.31 -9.52
CA VAL A 145 -0.92 6.32 -10.34
C VAL A 145 -1.21 7.59 -9.54
N GLU A 146 -0.99 8.75 -10.15
CA GLU A 146 -1.38 10.03 -9.57
C GLU A 146 -2.90 10.23 -9.57
N LEU A 147 -3.41 11.11 -8.70
CA LEU A 147 -4.83 11.49 -8.70
C LEU A 147 -5.08 12.83 -9.40
N ARG A 148 -4.06 13.69 -9.41
CA ARG A 148 -4.02 14.99 -10.08
C ARG A 148 -2.63 15.11 -10.71
N PRO A 149 -2.47 15.74 -11.88
CA PRO A 149 -1.17 15.89 -12.51
C PRO A 149 -0.16 16.56 -11.55
N GLY A 150 0.99 15.92 -11.33
CA GLY A 150 2.05 16.41 -10.43
C GLY A 150 1.78 16.24 -8.93
N GLY A 151 0.63 15.66 -8.55
CA GLY A 151 0.28 15.40 -7.16
C GLY A 151 1.06 14.23 -6.52
N GLY A 152 1.86 13.52 -7.32
CA GLY A 152 2.56 12.30 -6.96
C GLY A 152 1.63 11.09 -6.82
N ALA A 153 2.21 9.91 -6.96
CA ALA A 153 1.51 8.63 -6.92
C ALA A 153 0.72 8.44 -5.61
N LYS A 154 -0.57 8.12 -5.74
CA LYS A 154 -1.47 7.83 -4.60
C LYS A 154 -2.07 6.44 -4.68
N LEU A 155 -2.41 5.99 -5.89
CA LEU A 155 -3.17 4.77 -6.15
C LEU A 155 -2.25 3.59 -6.44
N ALA A 156 -2.68 2.37 -6.06
CA ALA A 156 -1.95 1.11 -6.28
C ALA A 156 -0.46 1.16 -5.87
N ARG A 157 -0.19 1.39 -4.58
CA ARG A 157 1.17 1.40 -4.00
C ARG A 157 1.49 0.20 -3.12
N SER A 158 0.48 -0.61 -2.78
CA SER A 158 0.67 -1.77 -1.92
C SER A 158 1.18 -2.95 -2.74
N ALA A 159 1.90 -3.85 -2.08
CA ALA A 159 2.31 -5.14 -2.63
C ALA A 159 1.19 -5.83 -3.42
N GLY A 160 1.52 -6.35 -4.60
CA GLY A 160 0.60 -7.05 -5.50
C GLY A 160 -0.54 -6.21 -6.09
N SER A 161 -0.57 -4.90 -5.87
CA SER A 161 -1.62 -4.04 -6.42
C SER A 161 -1.31 -3.65 -7.86
N GLY A 162 -2.34 -3.70 -8.71
CA GLY A 162 -2.34 -3.16 -10.07
C GLY A 162 -3.67 -2.48 -10.39
N ILE A 163 -3.63 -1.59 -11.37
CA ILE A 163 -4.78 -0.88 -11.94
C ILE A 163 -4.79 -1.18 -13.43
N GLN A 164 -5.96 -1.48 -13.97
CA GLN A 164 -6.11 -1.63 -15.41
C GLN A 164 -6.61 -0.33 -16.03
N LEU A 165 -5.94 0.14 -17.08
CA LEU A 165 -6.40 1.26 -17.90
C LEU A 165 -7.49 0.74 -18.86
N LEU A 166 -8.75 1.12 -18.64
CA LEU A 166 -9.89 0.59 -19.40
C LEU A 166 -10.16 1.36 -20.69
N ALA A 167 -10.04 2.67 -20.64
CA ALA A 167 -10.34 3.55 -21.77
C ALA A 167 -9.66 4.90 -21.55
N ARG A 168 -9.51 5.65 -22.63
CA ARG A 168 -9.08 7.05 -22.61
C ARG A 168 -10.01 7.84 -23.52
N GLU A 169 -10.73 8.79 -22.95
CA GLU A 169 -11.70 9.63 -23.65
C GLU A 169 -11.41 11.09 -23.37
N GLY A 170 -11.04 11.83 -24.42
CA GLY A 170 -10.62 13.22 -24.33
C GLY A 170 -9.52 13.44 -23.27
N ARG A 171 -9.83 14.26 -22.26
CA ARG A 171 -8.90 14.62 -21.17
C ARG A 171 -8.86 13.60 -20.02
N MET A 172 -9.71 12.58 -20.02
CA MET A 172 -9.88 11.66 -18.90
C MET A 172 -9.53 10.22 -19.29
N ALA A 173 -9.00 9.47 -18.33
CA ALA A 173 -8.69 8.06 -18.41
C ALA A 173 -9.56 7.28 -17.42
N HIS A 174 -10.14 6.16 -17.87
CA HIS A 174 -10.95 5.27 -17.05
C HIS A 174 -10.05 4.21 -16.42
N LEU A 175 -9.97 4.22 -15.10
CA LEU A 175 -9.13 3.30 -14.34
C LEU A 175 -9.99 2.32 -13.54
N ARG A 176 -9.70 1.02 -13.68
CA ARG A 176 -10.23 -0.01 -12.79
C ARG A 176 -9.32 -0.16 -11.57
N MET A 177 -9.80 0.29 -10.42
CA MET A 177 -9.08 0.22 -9.15
C MET A 177 -8.96 -1.22 -8.65
N PRO A 178 -7.99 -1.52 -7.74
CA PRO A 178 -7.91 -2.83 -7.08
C PRO A 178 -9.19 -3.22 -6.33
N SER A 179 -9.99 -2.24 -5.91
CA SER A 179 -11.30 -2.45 -5.29
C SER A 179 -12.43 -2.85 -6.26
N GLY A 180 -12.17 -2.83 -7.57
CA GLY A 180 -13.18 -2.99 -8.62
C GLY A 180 -14.00 -1.72 -8.95
N GLU A 181 -13.73 -0.62 -8.24
CA GLU A 181 -14.25 0.72 -8.57
C GLU A 181 -13.71 1.18 -9.94
N ILE A 182 -14.56 1.80 -10.76
CA ILE A 182 -14.15 2.46 -12.01
C ILE A 182 -14.17 3.96 -11.75
N ARG A 183 -13.04 4.61 -12.02
CA ARG A 183 -12.84 6.03 -11.75
C ARG A 183 -12.12 6.73 -12.88
N LEU A 184 -12.55 7.96 -13.15
CA LEU A 184 -11.94 8.89 -14.08
C LEU A 184 -10.76 9.61 -13.42
N VAL A 185 -9.64 9.67 -14.14
CA VAL A 185 -8.42 10.40 -13.75
C VAL A 185 -7.94 11.22 -14.96
N ASP A 186 -7.39 12.41 -14.72
CA ASP A 186 -6.85 13.27 -15.80
C ASP A 186 -5.73 12.52 -16.54
N ALA A 187 -5.79 12.47 -17.88
CA ALA A 187 -4.86 11.73 -18.72
C ALA A 187 -3.41 12.26 -18.65
N ARG A 188 -3.19 13.47 -18.12
CA ARG A 188 -1.86 14.02 -17.86
C ARG A 188 -1.20 13.45 -16.60
N CYS A 189 -1.96 12.78 -15.73
CA CYS A 189 -1.42 12.11 -14.55
C CYS A 189 -0.40 11.04 -14.97
N ARG A 190 0.65 10.88 -14.18
CA ARG A 190 1.65 9.83 -14.39
C ARG A 190 1.24 8.49 -13.77
N ALA A 191 1.73 7.42 -14.38
CA ALA A 191 1.61 6.06 -13.89
C ALA A 191 2.88 5.27 -14.23
N THR A 192 3.15 4.23 -13.44
CA THR A 192 4.25 3.30 -13.73
C THR A 192 3.67 2.03 -14.35
N VAL A 193 4.24 1.57 -15.44
CA VAL A 193 3.79 0.34 -16.13
C VAL A 193 4.14 -0.88 -15.29
N GLY A 194 3.23 -1.85 -15.27
CA GLY A 194 3.34 -3.10 -14.51
C GLY A 194 2.58 -3.10 -13.18
N GLU A 195 2.66 -4.20 -12.46
CA GLU A 195 2.09 -4.40 -11.12
C GLU A 195 3.14 -4.14 -10.04
N VAL A 196 2.70 -3.87 -8.81
CA VAL A 196 3.62 -3.83 -7.66
C VAL A 196 4.07 -5.26 -7.31
N GLY A 197 5.37 -5.45 -7.04
CA GLY A 197 5.93 -6.72 -6.58
C GLY A 197 5.44 -7.18 -5.20
N ASN A 198 6.00 -8.29 -4.69
CA ASN A 198 5.66 -8.89 -3.39
C ASN A 198 4.20 -9.30 -3.24
N ALA A 199 3.56 -9.83 -4.30
CA ALA A 199 2.15 -10.19 -4.29
C ALA A 199 1.77 -11.23 -3.22
N GLU A 200 2.70 -12.12 -2.88
CA GLU A 200 2.54 -13.21 -1.91
C GLU A 200 2.53 -12.72 -0.45
N GLN A 201 2.76 -11.42 -0.20
CA GLN A 201 2.73 -10.81 1.13
C GLN A 201 1.45 -11.08 1.94
N SER A 202 0.30 -11.25 1.26
CA SER A 202 -1.00 -11.54 1.89
C SER A 202 -1.08 -12.95 2.47
N ASN A 203 -0.33 -13.90 1.91
CA ASN A 203 -0.37 -15.31 2.29
C ASN A 203 0.56 -15.62 3.49
N ILE A 204 1.24 -14.62 4.05
CA ILE A 204 2.10 -14.77 5.23
C ILE A 204 1.25 -14.96 6.48
N ASN A 205 1.46 -16.09 7.17
CA ASN A 205 0.91 -16.36 8.48
C ASN A 205 1.90 -15.93 9.56
N TRP A 206 1.50 -14.97 10.40
CA TRP A 206 2.34 -14.44 11.47
C TRP A 206 2.54 -15.43 12.63
N GLY A 207 1.62 -16.39 12.83
CA GLY A 207 1.69 -17.48 13.80
C GLY A 207 1.47 -17.09 15.25
N LYS A 208 2.23 -16.10 15.77
CA LYS A 208 2.21 -15.71 17.18
C LYS A 208 1.87 -14.24 17.40
N ALA A 209 1.20 -13.94 18.52
CA ALA A 209 0.82 -12.58 18.91
C ALA A 209 2.03 -11.63 18.99
N GLY A 210 3.15 -12.09 19.55
CA GLY A 210 4.38 -11.30 19.66
C GLY A 210 4.91 -10.77 18.32
N ARG A 211 4.67 -11.50 17.21
CA ARG A 211 5.11 -11.06 15.89
C ARG A 211 4.27 -9.88 15.37
N MET A 212 2.98 -9.84 15.72
CA MET A 212 2.13 -8.67 15.46
C MET A 212 2.51 -7.48 16.34
N ARG A 213 2.94 -7.74 17.59
CA ARG A 213 3.47 -6.69 18.47
C ARG A 213 4.70 -6.00 17.87
N TRP A 214 5.64 -6.75 17.30
CA TRP A 214 6.82 -6.17 16.61
C TRP A 214 6.44 -5.25 15.46
N LYS A 215 5.31 -5.52 14.78
CA LYS A 215 4.77 -4.66 13.72
C LYS A 215 4.11 -3.38 14.24
N GLY A 216 4.00 -3.21 15.55
CA GLY A 216 3.40 -2.04 16.20
C GLY A 216 1.89 -2.13 16.38
N VAL A 217 1.29 -3.31 16.19
CA VAL A 217 -0.14 -3.56 16.42
C VAL A 217 -0.30 -4.12 17.83
N ARG A 218 -0.98 -3.38 18.69
CA ARG A 218 -1.33 -3.76 20.07
C ARG A 218 -2.62 -4.61 20.08
N PRO A 219 -2.91 -5.34 21.17
CA PRO A 219 -4.15 -6.09 21.30
C PRO A 219 -5.39 -5.22 21.12
N THR A 220 -6.45 -5.81 20.56
CA THR A 220 -7.76 -5.20 20.40
C THR A 220 -8.74 -5.91 21.33
N VAL A 221 -9.35 -5.18 22.25
CA VAL A 221 -10.41 -5.71 23.13
C VAL A 221 -11.76 -5.61 22.42
N ARG A 222 -12.58 -6.65 22.52
CA ARG A 222 -13.93 -6.68 21.93
C ARG A 222 -14.89 -5.83 22.76
N GLY A 223 -15.85 -5.15 22.12
CA GLY A 223 -16.82 -4.30 22.82
C GLY A 223 -17.68 -5.06 23.85
N VAL A 224 -18.09 -6.29 23.53
CA VAL A 224 -18.88 -7.17 24.44
C VAL A 224 -18.10 -7.67 25.67
N ALA A 225 -16.79 -7.39 25.75
CA ALA A 225 -15.97 -7.73 26.90
C ALA A 225 -15.70 -6.50 27.80
N MET A 226 -16.35 -5.38 27.53
CA MET A 226 -16.21 -4.12 28.26
C MET A 226 -17.45 -3.85 29.12
N ASN A 227 -17.37 -2.85 30.00
CA ASN A 227 -18.53 -2.38 30.75
C ASN A 227 -19.40 -1.46 29.88
N PRO A 228 -20.68 -1.22 30.25
CA PRO A 228 -21.58 -0.34 29.49
C PRO A 228 -21.06 1.08 29.29
N ILE A 229 -20.23 1.60 30.21
CA ILE A 229 -19.61 2.92 30.13
C ILE A 229 -18.55 3.03 29.01
N ASP A 230 -17.89 1.92 28.68
CA ASP A 230 -16.75 1.90 27.75
C ASP A 230 -17.16 1.65 26.30
N HIS A 231 -18.19 0.82 26.09
CA HIS A 231 -18.67 0.45 24.77
C HIS A 231 -20.18 0.22 24.78
N PRO A 232 -20.90 0.63 23.72
CA PRO A 232 -22.34 0.37 23.59
C PRO A 232 -22.78 -1.10 23.55
N HIS A 233 -21.84 -2.06 23.59
CA HIS A 233 -22.12 -3.50 23.60
C HIS A 233 -21.73 -4.13 24.95
N GLY A 234 -21.24 -3.33 25.89
CA GLY A 234 -20.73 -3.80 27.17
C GLY A 234 -21.84 -4.10 28.17
N GLY A 235 -21.49 -4.88 29.21
CA GLY A 235 -22.40 -5.32 30.27
C GLY A 235 -23.12 -6.64 29.98
N GLY A 236 -24.12 -6.93 30.81
CA GLY A 236 -24.82 -8.21 30.86
C GLY A 236 -24.14 -9.24 31.79
N GLU A 237 -24.93 -10.14 32.35
CA GLU A 237 -24.42 -11.27 33.13
C GLU A 237 -23.97 -12.39 32.20
N GLY A 238 -22.74 -12.86 32.36
CA GLY A 238 -22.14 -13.86 31.47
C GLY A 238 -21.81 -13.31 30.08
N LYS A 239 -21.93 -14.15 29.04
CA LYS A 239 -21.62 -13.76 27.66
C LYS A 239 -22.88 -13.23 26.96
N THR A 240 -22.76 -12.06 26.35
CA THR A 240 -23.81 -11.47 25.51
C THR A 240 -23.33 -11.25 24.07
N SER A 241 -24.29 -11.16 23.15
CA SER A 241 -24.10 -10.67 21.78
C SER A 241 -24.14 -9.13 21.69
N GLY A 242 -24.30 -8.44 22.83
CA GLY A 242 -24.36 -6.98 22.96
C GLY A 242 -25.76 -6.40 23.01
N GLY A 243 -26.82 -7.21 22.81
CA GLY A 243 -28.22 -6.80 23.00
C GLY A 243 -28.72 -5.71 22.04
N ARG A 244 -27.99 -5.41 20.96
CA ARG A 244 -28.28 -4.34 20.00
C ARG A 244 -27.69 -4.65 18.63
N HIS A 245 -28.19 -3.99 17.58
CA HIS A 245 -27.49 -3.89 16.30
C HIS A 245 -26.04 -3.40 16.48
N PRO A 246 -25.05 -3.99 15.76
CA PRO A 246 -23.65 -3.63 15.90
C PRO A 246 -23.34 -2.15 15.65
N VAL A 247 -22.65 -1.54 16.61
CA VAL A 247 -22.17 -0.15 16.53
C VAL A 247 -20.68 -0.03 16.86
N SER A 248 -20.10 1.09 16.43
CA SER A 248 -18.75 1.49 16.85
C SER A 248 -18.71 1.87 18.35
N PRO A 249 -17.52 1.97 18.97
CA PRO A 249 -17.39 2.42 20.36
C PRO A 249 -17.94 3.83 20.62
N TRP A 250 -18.12 4.63 19.56
CA TRP A 250 -18.73 5.96 19.64
C TRP A 250 -20.22 5.95 19.30
N GLY A 251 -20.87 4.78 19.33
CA GLY A 251 -22.31 4.61 19.09
C GLY A 251 -22.76 4.73 17.63
N LYS A 252 -21.86 5.06 16.69
CA LYS A 252 -22.22 5.17 15.27
C LYS A 252 -22.52 3.80 14.67
N PRO A 253 -23.68 3.59 14.02
CA PRO A 253 -24.03 2.33 13.38
C PRO A 253 -23.19 2.06 12.14
N GLU A 254 -23.10 0.78 11.77
CA GLU A 254 -22.45 0.37 10.53
C GLU A 254 -23.28 0.80 9.31
N GLY A 255 -22.60 1.17 8.21
CA GLY A 255 -23.28 1.62 7.00
C GLY A 255 -22.37 2.35 6.02
N ARG A 256 -22.98 3.09 5.09
CA ARG A 256 -22.26 3.92 4.12
C ARG A 256 -21.71 5.16 4.80
N THR A 257 -20.39 5.19 5.02
CA THR A 257 -19.70 6.32 5.72
C THR A 257 -19.16 7.39 4.78
N ARG A 258 -19.23 7.19 3.45
CA ARG A 258 -18.80 8.19 2.47
C ARG A 258 -19.77 9.38 2.53
N ARG A 259 -19.23 10.58 2.75
CA ARG A 259 -20.00 11.83 2.71
C ARG A 259 -20.67 11.98 1.33
N PRO A 260 -21.99 12.25 1.28
CA PRO A 260 -22.69 12.53 0.02
C PRO A 260 -22.20 13.85 -0.59
N ASN A 261 -22.47 14.04 -1.89
CA ASN A 261 -22.20 15.28 -2.64
C ASN A 261 -20.74 15.73 -2.62
N LYS A 262 -19.80 14.80 -2.47
CA LYS A 262 -18.38 15.16 -2.51
C LYS A 262 -18.02 15.48 -3.95
N ALA A 263 -17.28 16.56 -4.20
CA ALA A 263 -16.86 16.97 -5.55
C ALA A 263 -16.16 15.87 -6.37
N SER A 264 -15.59 14.85 -5.72
CA SER A 264 -14.99 13.68 -6.37
C SER A 264 -15.99 12.63 -6.88
N ASP A 265 -17.26 12.72 -6.50
CA ASP A 265 -18.30 11.75 -6.90
C ASP A 265 -18.53 11.79 -8.41
N LYS A 266 -18.45 12.96 -9.04
CA LYS A 266 -18.51 13.14 -10.50
C LYS A 266 -17.43 12.37 -11.28
N LEU A 267 -16.33 12.01 -10.61
CA LEU A 267 -15.22 11.27 -11.21
C LEU A 267 -15.34 9.77 -11.01
N ILE A 268 -16.34 9.28 -10.26
CA ILE A 268 -16.51 7.85 -10.00
C ILE A 268 -17.64 7.33 -10.87
N VAL A 269 -17.28 6.59 -11.92
CA VAL A 269 -18.23 5.98 -12.85
C VAL A 269 -19.00 4.85 -12.16
N ARG A 270 -18.29 4.01 -11.41
CA ARG A 270 -18.90 2.85 -10.74
C ARG A 270 -18.22 2.56 -9.42
N ARG A 271 -18.99 2.51 -8.33
CA ARG A 271 -18.49 2.15 -6.99
C ARG A 271 -18.07 0.68 -6.91
N ARG A 272 -17.23 0.34 -5.93
CA ARG A 272 -16.90 -1.06 -5.59
C ARG A 272 -18.16 -1.86 -5.31
N LYS A 273 -18.25 -3.09 -5.84
CA LYS A 273 -19.31 -4.03 -5.47
C LYS A 273 -18.84 -4.84 -4.27
N THR A 274 -19.62 -4.87 -3.20
CA THR A 274 -19.27 -5.61 -1.97
C THR A 274 -19.80 -7.04 -1.94
N ASN A 275 -20.67 -7.41 -2.88
CA ASN A 275 -21.19 -8.77 -3.07
C ASN A 275 -21.61 -8.95 -4.53
N LYS A 276 -20.66 -9.25 -5.43
CA LYS A 276 -21.06 -9.99 -6.64
C LYS A 276 -21.15 -11.43 -6.14
N LYS A 277 -22.34 -12.05 -6.15
CA LYS A 277 -22.48 -13.48 -5.84
C LYS A 277 -21.31 -14.20 -6.50
N ARG A 278 -20.51 -14.84 -5.65
CA ARG A 278 -19.44 -15.72 -6.08
C ARG A 278 -20.07 -16.90 -6.82
#